data_AF-A0A7S4MPD2-F1
#
_entry.id   AF-A0A7S4MPD2-F1
#
_cell.length_a   1.000
_cell.length_b   1.000
_cell.length_c   1.000
_cell.angle_alpha   90.00
_cell.angle_beta   90.00
_cell.angle_gamma   90.00
#
_symmetry.space_group_name_H-M   'P 1'
#
loop_
_entity.id
_entity.type
_entity.pdbx_description
1 polymer ?
#
loop_
_entity_poly.entity_id
_entity_poly.type
_entity_poly.pdbx_seq_one_letter_code
_entity_poly.pdbx_strand_id
1 'polypeptide(L)'
;GYNYYSTVDVVTDYNTGLCGFVIITQKGSGDATGAPEDVDFEGFLLASVIDETKSYYFEDNISTYLHGNTTDLESDSFQESNLMHSFNGYLYGNMPRINIGQGDHVRWYVCALGEGSHTILWN
;
A
#
# COMPACT_ATOMS: atom_id res chain seq x y z
N GLY A 1 -9.05 -11.79 -2.92
CA GLY A 1 -9.36 -10.63 -2.06
C GLY A 1 -9.96 -9.54 -2.92
N TYR A 2 -10.76 -8.67 -2.32
CA TYR A 2 -11.19 -7.42 -2.94
C TYR A 2 -10.44 -6.27 -2.28
N ASN A 3 -10.47 -5.09 -2.90
CA ASN A 3 -9.96 -3.87 -2.31
C ASN A 3 -11.12 -2.92 -2.07
N TYR A 4 -10.99 -2.11 -1.04
CA TYR A 4 -11.81 -0.93 -0.85
C TYR A 4 -10.94 0.31 -0.97
N TYR A 5 -11.53 1.40 -1.42
CA TYR A 5 -10.93 2.71 -1.44
C TYR A 5 -12.04 3.76 -1.37
N SER A 6 -11.71 4.96 -0.89
CA SER A 6 -12.69 6.06 -0.88
C SER A 6 -12.97 6.55 -2.30
N THR A 7 -14.22 6.95 -2.54
CA THR A 7 -14.70 7.38 -3.85
C THR A 7 -15.22 8.81 -3.86
N VAL A 8 -14.85 9.62 -2.85
CA VAL A 8 -15.21 11.05 -2.81
C VAL A 8 -14.39 11.79 -3.86
N ASP A 9 -13.08 11.60 -3.82
CA ASP A 9 -12.15 11.94 -4.90
C ASP A 9 -11.19 10.76 -5.07
N VAL A 10 -11.47 9.88 -6.03
CA VAL A 10 -10.75 8.61 -6.20
C VAL A 10 -9.24 8.82 -6.38
N VAL A 11 -8.82 9.93 -6.99
CA VAL A 11 -7.40 10.21 -7.23
C VAL A 11 -6.74 10.70 -5.95
N THR A 12 -7.32 11.73 -5.33
CA THR A 12 -6.74 12.35 -4.13
C THR A 12 -6.81 11.40 -2.93
N ASP A 13 -7.94 10.72 -2.74
CA ASP A 13 -8.16 9.81 -1.62
C ASP A 13 -7.21 8.61 -1.65
N TYR A 14 -6.98 8.01 -2.83
CA TYR A 14 -6.02 6.92 -3.01
C TYR A 14 -4.60 7.36 -2.67
N ASN A 15 -4.16 8.49 -3.23
CA ASN A 15 -2.81 9.01 -3.00
C ASN A 15 -2.62 9.53 -1.57
N THR A 16 -3.71 9.83 -0.85
CA THR A 16 -3.68 10.11 0.59
C THR A 16 -3.63 8.83 1.44
N GLY A 17 -3.82 7.65 0.83
CA GLY A 17 -3.73 6.35 1.51
C GLY A 17 -5.06 5.75 1.97
N LEU A 18 -6.21 6.28 1.52
CA LEU A 18 -7.54 5.79 1.88
C LEU A 18 -7.93 4.55 1.07
N CYS A 19 -7.18 3.47 1.24
CA CYS A 19 -7.41 2.18 0.60
C CYS A 19 -7.05 1.01 1.52
N GLY A 20 -7.51 -0.18 1.18
CA GLY A 20 -7.20 -1.39 1.93
C GLY A 20 -7.85 -2.65 1.36
N PHE A 21 -7.70 -3.75 2.09
CA PHE A 21 -8.23 -5.05 1.69
C PHE A 21 -9.60 -5.33 2.29
N VAL A 22 -10.44 -6.01 1.52
CA VAL A 22 -11.61 -6.73 2.01
C VAL A 22 -11.46 -8.19 1.65
N ILE A 23 -11.46 -9.05 2.67
CA ILE A 23 -11.44 -10.50 2.47
C ILE A 23 -12.84 -11.04 2.67
N ILE A 24 -13.28 -11.84 1.70
CA ILE A 24 -14.55 -12.55 1.74
C ILE A 24 -14.21 -14.02 1.86
N THR A 25 -14.67 -14.65 2.94
CA THR A 25 -14.51 -16.08 3.18
C THR A 25 -15.82 -16.82 2.95
N GLN A 26 -15.72 -18.12 2.66
CA GLN A 26 -16.88 -18.99 2.58
C GLN A 26 -17.55 -19.12 3.96
N LYS A 27 -18.88 -19.20 3.98
CA LYS A 27 -19.64 -19.38 5.24
C LYS A 27 -19.17 -20.65 5.96
N GLY A 28 -18.71 -20.49 7.21
CA GLY A 28 -18.23 -21.57 8.05
C GLY A 28 -16.76 -21.96 7.82
N SER A 29 -16.02 -21.19 7.00
CA SER A 29 -14.60 -21.41 6.72
C SER A 29 -13.69 -20.37 7.40
N GLY A 30 -14.25 -19.57 8.30
CA GLY A 30 -13.49 -18.63 9.10
C GLY A 30 -13.91 -18.70 10.56
N ASP A 31 -12.98 -18.32 11.43
CA ASP A 31 -13.15 -18.31 12.87
C ASP A 31 -14.06 -17.16 13.34
N ALA A 32 -14.15 -16.95 14.66
CA ALA A 32 -14.95 -15.87 15.24
C ALA A 32 -14.48 -14.45 14.85
N THR A 33 -13.25 -14.31 14.36
CA THR A 33 -12.68 -13.04 13.87
C THR A 33 -12.82 -12.87 12.36
N GLY A 34 -13.24 -13.92 11.65
CA GLY A 34 -13.34 -13.97 10.19
C GLY A 34 -12.05 -14.42 9.51
N ALA A 35 -11.01 -14.76 10.27
CA ALA A 35 -9.77 -15.32 9.74
C ALA A 35 -10.01 -16.76 9.25
N PRO A 36 -9.44 -17.18 8.12
CA PRO A 36 -9.51 -18.55 7.63
C PRO A 36 -8.87 -19.53 8.60
N GLU A 37 -9.55 -20.65 8.82
CA GLU A 37 -9.05 -21.72 9.71
C GLU A 37 -8.14 -22.73 9.00
N ASP A 38 -7.98 -22.61 7.67
CA ASP A 38 -7.28 -23.58 6.84
C ASP A 38 -5.81 -23.27 6.56
N VAL A 39 -5.29 -22.16 7.10
CA VAL A 39 -3.91 -21.70 6.90
C VAL A 39 -3.24 -21.34 8.22
N ASP A 40 -1.91 -21.47 8.26
CA ASP A 40 -1.09 -21.11 9.42
C ASP A 40 -0.73 -19.61 9.40
N PHE A 41 -0.72 -18.99 8.22
CA PHE A 41 -0.39 -17.57 8.04
C PHE A 41 -1.15 -16.93 6.88
N GLU A 42 -1.65 -15.73 7.12
CA GLU A 42 -2.20 -14.83 6.11
C GLU A 42 -1.27 -13.64 5.88
N GLY A 43 -0.81 -13.47 4.64
CA GLY A 43 -0.03 -12.33 4.20
C GLY A 43 -0.86 -11.38 3.35
N PHE A 44 -0.77 -10.08 3.63
CA PHE A 44 -1.41 -9.03 2.84
C PHE A 44 -0.34 -8.18 2.19
N LEU A 45 -0.41 -8.02 0.87
CA LEU A 45 0.59 -7.28 0.11
C LEU A 45 -0.10 -6.37 -0.90
N LEU A 46 -0.09 -5.07 -0.60
CA LEU A 46 -0.52 -4.01 -1.51
C LEU A 46 0.71 -3.41 -2.18
N ALA A 47 0.89 -3.66 -3.47
CA ALA A 47 1.80 -2.91 -4.31
C ALA A 47 1.13 -1.58 -4.72
N SER A 48 1.82 -0.46 -4.54
CA SER A 48 1.30 0.84 -4.92
C SER A 48 2.40 1.78 -5.39
N VAL A 49 2.02 2.71 -6.27
CA VAL A 49 2.80 3.92 -6.55
C VAL A 49 1.98 5.08 -6.03
N ILE A 50 2.37 5.58 -4.86
CA ILE A 50 1.69 6.71 -4.20
C ILE A 50 2.35 8.00 -4.68
N ASP A 51 1.54 8.90 -5.24
CA ASP A 51 1.97 10.23 -5.65
C ASP A 51 1.59 11.25 -4.58
N GLU A 52 2.55 11.59 -3.72
CA GLU A 52 2.33 12.52 -2.59
C GLU A 52 1.96 13.94 -3.07
N THR A 53 2.23 14.29 -4.32
CA THR A 53 1.80 15.58 -4.90
C THR A 53 0.29 15.68 -5.07
N LYS A 54 -0.39 14.53 -5.12
CA LYS A 54 -1.85 14.40 -5.23
C LYS A 54 -2.51 14.08 -3.89
N SER A 55 -1.78 14.16 -2.77
CA SER A 55 -2.31 13.94 -1.43
C SER A 55 -2.98 15.19 -0.89
N TYR A 56 -4.01 15.05 -0.04
CA TYR A 56 -4.57 16.19 0.70
C TYR A 56 -3.52 16.88 1.60
N TYR A 57 -2.44 16.17 1.95
CA TYR A 57 -1.39 16.66 2.83
C TYR A 57 -0.19 17.29 2.09
N PHE A 58 -0.28 17.47 0.77
CA PHE A 58 0.86 17.96 -0.01
C PHE A 58 1.37 19.32 0.52
N GLU A 59 0.51 20.32 0.66
CA GLU A 59 0.91 21.65 1.16
C GLU A 59 1.47 21.62 2.59
N ASP A 60 0.86 20.81 3.46
CA ASP A 60 1.31 20.61 4.85
C ASP A 60 2.70 19.97 4.87
N ASN A 61 2.94 18.96 4.04
CA ASN A 61 4.23 18.30 3.89
C ASN A 61 5.30 19.26 3.37
N ILE A 62 4.98 20.11 2.39
CA ILE A 62 5.90 21.16 1.91
C ILE A 62 6.28 22.11 3.03
N SER A 63 5.31 22.63 3.76
CA SER A 63 5.58 23.57 4.85
C SER A 63 6.42 22.94 5.97
N THR A 64 6.20 21.65 6.23
CA THR A 64 6.84 20.91 7.32
C THR A 64 8.26 20.48 6.97
N TYR A 65 8.49 19.94 5.77
CA TYR A 65 9.73 19.25 5.42
C TYR A 65 10.69 20.07 4.55
N LEU A 66 10.23 21.07 3.79
CA LEU A 66 11.15 21.91 3.01
C LEU A 66 11.81 23.02 3.84
N HIS A 67 11.30 23.33 5.04
CA HIS A 67 11.91 24.30 5.97
C HIS A 67 12.31 25.65 5.35
N GLY A 68 11.54 26.14 4.36
CA GLY A 68 11.83 27.39 3.65
C GLY A 68 12.90 27.30 2.56
N ASN A 69 13.35 26.09 2.20
CA ASN A 69 14.21 25.87 1.05
C ASN A 69 13.43 26.12 -0.24
N THR A 70 13.97 26.94 -1.14
CA THR A 70 13.36 27.21 -2.44
C THR A 70 13.67 26.06 -3.38
N THR A 71 12.68 25.19 -3.63
CA THR A 71 12.73 24.13 -4.64
C THR A 71 11.70 24.42 -5.71
N ASP A 72 12.03 24.10 -6.96
CA ASP A 72 11.07 24.12 -8.06
C ASP A 72 10.14 22.91 -7.94
N LEU A 73 8.91 23.16 -7.46
CA LEU A 73 7.90 22.12 -7.25
C LEU A 73 7.42 21.50 -8.56
N GLU A 74 7.63 22.17 -9.70
CA GLU A 74 7.25 21.64 -11.02
C GLU A 74 8.41 20.89 -11.68
N SER A 75 9.59 20.83 -11.04
CA SER A 75 10.72 20.10 -11.60
C SER A 75 10.48 18.59 -11.58
N ASP A 76 10.88 17.91 -12.66
CA ASP A 76 10.79 16.44 -12.76
C ASP A 76 11.44 15.74 -11.57
N SER A 77 12.57 16.26 -11.07
CA SER A 77 13.25 15.72 -9.89
C SER A 77 12.41 15.80 -8.62
N PHE A 78 11.66 16.89 -8.44
CA PHE A 78 10.80 17.05 -7.28
C PHE A 78 9.58 16.14 -7.39
N GLN A 79 8.93 16.12 -8.57
CA GLN A 79 7.79 15.25 -8.84
C GLN A 79 8.16 13.78 -8.62
N GLU A 80 9.26 13.31 -9.20
CA GLU A 80 9.76 11.94 -9.01
C GLU A 80 10.09 11.64 -7.54
N SER A 81 10.64 12.60 -6.80
CA SER A 81 10.95 12.40 -5.38
C SER A 81 9.72 12.18 -4.50
N ASN A 82 8.52 12.56 -4.99
CA ASN A 82 7.24 12.37 -4.33
C ASN A 82 6.48 11.12 -4.84
N LEU A 83 7.03 10.39 -5.82
CA LEU A 83 6.50 9.12 -6.29
C LEU A 83 7.06 7.95 -5.45
N MET A 84 6.22 7.43 -4.56
CA MET A 84 6.58 6.41 -3.58
C MET A 84 6.17 5.01 -4.08
N HIS A 85 7.13 4.30 -4.66
CA HIS A 85 6.97 2.90 -5.09
C HIS A 85 7.06 1.94 -3.90
N SER A 86 5.92 1.51 -3.37
CA SER A 86 5.86 0.87 -2.05
C SER A 86 5.18 -0.50 -2.03
N PHE A 87 5.47 -1.26 -0.98
CA PHE A 87 4.65 -2.38 -0.53
C PHE A 87 4.04 -2.04 0.84
N ASN A 88 2.71 -2.01 0.95
CA ASN A 88 2.01 -1.62 2.18
C ASN A 88 2.47 -0.25 2.76
N GLY A 89 2.91 0.68 1.91
CA GLY A 89 3.48 1.97 2.34
C GLY A 89 4.95 1.92 2.76
N TYR A 90 5.59 0.76 2.73
CA TYR A 90 7.01 0.57 3.03
C TYR A 90 7.87 0.67 1.76
N LEU A 91 9.05 1.27 1.89
CA LEU A 91 9.96 1.66 0.82
C LEU A 91 11.36 1.06 1.06
N TYR A 92 12.11 0.79 0.00
CA TYR A 92 13.54 0.41 0.08
C TYR A 92 13.84 -0.73 1.08
N GLY A 93 12.96 -1.72 1.19
CA GLY A 93 13.16 -2.89 2.06
C GLY A 93 12.97 -2.62 3.55
N ASN A 94 12.35 -1.50 3.94
CA ASN A 94 12.06 -1.18 5.34
C ASN A 94 10.78 -1.85 5.89
N MET A 95 10.08 -2.65 5.08
CA MET A 95 8.93 -3.42 5.54
C MET A 95 9.36 -4.38 6.65
N PRO A 96 8.61 -4.46 7.77
CA PRO A 96 8.88 -5.41 8.84
C PRO A 96 9.02 -6.83 8.28
N ARG A 97 10.01 -7.55 8.80
CA ARG A 97 10.28 -8.92 8.35
C ARG A 97 9.06 -9.81 8.62
N ILE A 98 8.59 -10.47 7.57
CA ILE A 98 7.56 -11.50 7.66
C ILE A 98 8.26 -12.82 7.95
N ASN A 99 7.90 -13.46 9.07
CA ASN A 99 8.47 -14.73 9.50
C ASN A 99 7.47 -15.84 9.21
N ILE A 100 7.82 -16.69 8.25
CA ILE A 100 7.04 -17.88 7.86
C ILE A 100 7.91 -19.10 8.17
N GLY A 101 7.33 -20.08 8.85
CA GLY A 101 7.95 -21.34 9.18
C GLY A 101 8.07 -22.28 7.98
N GLN A 102 9.07 -23.17 8.02
CA GLN A 102 9.16 -24.24 7.04
C GLN A 102 7.98 -25.21 7.26
N GLY A 103 7.16 -25.38 6.22
CA GLY A 103 6.00 -26.28 6.26
C GLY A 103 4.67 -25.58 6.53
N ASP A 104 4.69 -24.28 6.85
CA ASP A 104 3.48 -23.48 7.05
C ASP A 104 2.63 -23.45 5.77
N HIS A 105 1.32 -23.64 5.92
CA HIS A 105 0.36 -23.39 4.87
C HIS A 105 0.04 -21.89 4.84
N VAL A 106 0.51 -21.21 3.78
CA VAL A 106 0.44 -19.75 3.67
C VAL A 106 -0.56 -19.33 2.60
N ARG A 107 -1.38 -18.32 2.93
CA ARG A 107 -2.20 -17.62 1.94
C ARG A 107 -1.75 -16.18 1.78
N TRP A 108 -1.45 -15.78 0.54
CA TRP A 108 -1.16 -14.40 0.19
C TRP A 108 -2.35 -13.74 -0.50
N TYR A 109 -2.76 -12.58 0.03
CA TYR A 109 -3.68 -11.65 -0.61
C TYR A 109 -2.87 -10.51 -1.21
N VAL A 110 -2.75 -10.55 -2.54
CA VAL A 110 -1.93 -9.61 -3.30
C VAL A 110 -2.83 -8.69 -4.10
N CYS A 111 -2.57 -7.39 -4.03
CA CYS A 111 -3.21 -6.40 -4.86
C CYS A 111 -2.19 -5.39 -5.37
N ALA A 112 -2.42 -4.86 -6.57
CA ALA A 112 -1.86 -3.60 -7.01
C ALA A 112 -2.97 -2.55 -7.12
N LEU A 113 -2.71 -1.33 -6.61
CA LEU A 113 -3.55 -0.16 -6.80
C LEU A 113 -2.70 0.98 -7.36
N GLY A 114 -3.33 1.85 -8.15
CA GLY A 114 -2.67 2.98 -8.82
C GLY A 114 -2.36 2.70 -10.29
N GLU A 115 -1.39 3.41 -10.82
CA GLU A 115 -0.95 3.29 -12.22
C GLU A 115 0.32 2.44 -12.34
N GLY A 116 0.45 1.74 -13.46
CA GLY A 116 1.63 0.93 -13.79
C GLY A 116 1.41 -0.58 -13.71
N SER A 117 2.48 -1.32 -14.00
CA SER A 117 2.52 -2.78 -13.96
C SER A 117 3.51 -3.23 -12.90
N HIS A 118 3.08 -4.17 -12.04
CA HIS A 118 3.91 -4.71 -10.97
C HIS A 118 4.21 -6.19 -11.24
N THR A 119 5.46 -6.59 -11.01
CA THR A 119 5.89 -8.00 -11.00
C THR A 119 6.45 -8.30 -9.63
N ILE A 120 5.80 -9.21 -8.90
CA ILE A 120 6.17 -9.55 -7.53
C ILE A 120 6.78 -10.95 -7.52
N LEU A 121 7.94 -11.09 -6.90
CA LEU A 121 8.70 -12.33 -6.82
C LEU A 121 8.94 -12.71 -5.36
N TRP A 122 8.71 -13.98 -5.04
CA TRP A 122 9.09 -14.60 -3.77
C TRP A 122 10.34 -15.44 -4.03
N ASN A 123 11.42 -15.19 -3.28
CA ASN A 123 12.71 -15.88 -3.42
C ASN A 123 13.00 -16.77 -2.20
#